data_AF-B0WJI2-F1
#
_entry.id   AF-B0WJI2-F1
#
_cell.length_a   1.000
_cell.length_b   1.000
_cell.length_c   1.000
_cell.angle_alpha   90.00
_cell.angle_beta   90.00
_cell.angle_gamma   90.00
#
_symmetry.space_group_name_H-M   'P 1'
#
loop_
_entity.id
_entity.type
_entity.pdbx_description
1 polymer ?
#
loop_
_entity_poly.entity_id
_entity_poly.type
_entity_poly.pdbx_seq_one_letter_code
_entity_poly.pdbx_strand_id
1 'polypeptide(L)'
;MSRDLDLEADGLEAQKQLAEKQLAWSKEQPKRRQASQNILATRPGVVEDWRFVSMVLDRFFLFMFTFACIFGTLAIICQSPSLYDTRAPVDQQLSEIPLRKNNFMLPPDIVRITLD
;
A
#
# COMPACT_ATOMS: atom_id res chain seq x y z
N MET A 1 48.53 12.57 -55.16
CA MET A 1 49.78 12.46 -54.38
C MET A 1 49.88 13.52 -53.29
N SER A 2 49.85 14.84 -53.58
CA SER A 2 49.87 15.87 -52.51
C SER A 2 48.59 15.86 -51.65
N ARG A 3 47.41 15.82 -52.29
CA ARG A 3 46.10 15.82 -51.59
C ARG A 3 45.87 14.62 -50.67
N ASP A 4 46.54 13.50 -50.94
CA ASP A 4 46.38 12.26 -50.16
C ASP A 4 47.18 12.32 -48.85
N LEU A 5 48.33 13.02 -48.85
CA LEU A 5 49.12 13.32 -47.66
C LEU A 5 48.41 14.31 -46.72
N ASP A 6 47.71 15.29 -47.31
CA ASP A 6 46.93 16.27 -46.54
C ASP A 6 45.69 15.63 -45.89
N LEU A 7 45.03 14.69 -46.59
CA LEU A 7 43.88 13.93 -46.06
C LEU A 7 44.24 13.00 -44.89
N GLU A 8 45.40 12.35 -44.93
CA GLU A 8 45.92 11.54 -43.82
C GLU A 8 46.30 12.42 -42.62
N ALA A 9 46.90 13.59 -42.87
CA ALA A 9 47.23 14.57 -41.84
C ALA A 9 45.98 15.12 -41.13
N ASP A 10 44.93 15.48 -41.90
CA ASP A 10 43.65 15.94 -41.37
C ASP A 10 42.95 14.85 -40.51
N GLY A 11 43.06 13.59 -40.92
CA GLY A 11 42.54 12.44 -40.16
C GLY A 11 43.26 12.22 -38.83
N LEU A 12 44.59 12.39 -38.82
CA LEU A 12 45.42 12.26 -37.63
C LEU A 12 45.14 13.37 -36.60
N GLU A 13 44.99 14.60 -37.07
CA GLU A 13 44.58 15.76 -36.26
C GLU A 13 43.20 15.51 -35.62
N ALA A 14 42.23 15.00 -36.39
CA ALA A 14 40.89 14.70 -35.90
C ALA A 14 40.87 13.64 -34.78
N GLN A 15 41.70 12.58 -34.91
CA GLN A 15 41.85 11.57 -33.86
C GLN A 15 42.44 12.17 -32.57
N LYS A 16 43.45 13.04 -32.71
CA LYS A 16 44.07 13.75 -31.58
C LYS A 16 43.05 14.62 -30.84
N GLN A 17 42.25 15.38 -31.59
CA GLN A 17 41.18 16.21 -31.05
C GLN A 17 40.11 15.37 -30.33
N LEU A 18 39.77 14.20 -30.87
CA LEU A 18 38.81 13.30 -30.23
C LEU A 18 39.35 12.77 -28.90
N ALA A 19 40.63 12.37 -28.86
CA ALA A 19 41.29 11.89 -27.66
C ALA A 19 41.38 12.98 -26.58
N GLU A 20 41.71 14.21 -26.96
CA GLU A 20 41.73 15.36 -26.06
C GLU A 20 40.32 15.69 -25.54
N LYS A 21 39.29 15.63 -26.38
CA LYS A 21 37.89 15.79 -25.96
C LYS A 21 37.44 14.69 -25.02
N GLN A 22 37.83 13.44 -25.25
CA GLN A 22 37.55 12.31 -24.35
C GLN A 22 38.25 12.50 -23.01
N LEU A 23 39.51 12.97 -23.02
CA LEU A 23 40.26 13.29 -21.81
C LEU A 23 39.61 14.46 -21.05
N ALA A 24 39.18 15.51 -21.75
CA ALA A 24 38.48 16.65 -21.17
C ALA A 24 37.13 16.24 -20.56
N TRP A 25 36.33 15.45 -21.30
CA TRP A 25 35.09 14.86 -20.79
C TRP A 25 35.35 14.02 -19.54
N SER A 26 36.37 13.17 -19.57
CA SER A 26 36.76 12.34 -18.42
C SER A 26 37.11 13.18 -17.20
N LYS A 27 37.82 14.30 -17.38
CA LYS A 27 38.11 15.25 -16.29
C LYS A 27 36.90 16.05 -15.82
N GLU A 28 35.91 16.30 -16.68
CA GLU A 28 34.69 17.05 -16.33
C GLU A 28 33.67 16.18 -15.56
N GLN A 29 33.66 14.86 -15.76
CA GLN A 29 32.78 13.92 -15.04
C GLN A 29 32.88 13.99 -13.51
N PRO A 30 34.07 13.97 -12.86
CA PRO A 30 34.16 14.08 -11.41
C PRO A 30 33.65 15.43 -10.91
N LYS A 31 33.89 16.54 -11.63
CA LYS A 31 33.39 17.86 -11.26
C LYS A 31 31.86 17.92 -11.26
N ARG A 32 31.23 17.29 -12.26
CA ARG A 32 29.77 17.10 -12.31
C ARG A 32 29.25 16.22 -11.18
N ARG A 33 29.95 15.13 -10.86
CA ARG A 33 29.62 14.27 -9.72
C ARG A 33 29.78 15.01 -8.38
N GLN A 34 30.83 15.81 -8.23
CA GLN A 34 31.08 16.65 -7.06
C GLN A 34 29.99 17.69 -6.88
N ALA A 35 29.50 18.28 -7.98
CA ALA A 35 28.40 19.26 -8.00
C ALA A 35 27.04 18.66 -7.60
N SER A 36 26.85 17.35 -7.74
CA SER A 36 25.69 16.67 -7.13
C SER A 36 25.95 16.31 -5.67
N GLN A 37 27.20 15.96 -5.33
CA GLN A 37 27.60 15.54 -3.99
C GLN A 37 27.60 16.69 -2.98
N ASN A 38 28.02 17.88 -3.38
CA ASN A 38 28.03 19.08 -2.53
C ASN A 38 26.60 19.63 -2.27
N ILE A 39 25.66 19.47 -3.20
CA ILE A 39 24.23 19.79 -2.98
C ILE A 39 23.65 18.89 -1.88
N LEU A 40 23.91 17.59 -1.96
CA LEU A 40 23.51 16.64 -0.91
C LEU A 40 24.26 16.88 0.41
N ALA A 41 25.51 17.34 0.34
CA ALA A 41 26.31 17.72 1.51
C ALA A 41 25.92 19.08 2.13
N THR A 42 25.09 19.89 1.46
CA THR A 42 24.72 21.24 1.96
C THR A 42 23.84 21.15 3.21
N ARG A 43 23.07 20.07 3.37
CA ARG A 43 22.26 19.76 4.56
C ARG A 43 22.07 18.23 4.70
N PRO A 44 23.06 17.47 5.21
CA PRO A 44 22.93 16.02 5.34
C PRO A 44 21.69 15.62 6.17
N GLY A 45 21.34 16.43 7.18
CA GLY A 45 20.17 16.19 8.03
C GLY A 45 18.84 16.13 7.28
N VAL A 46 18.59 17.04 6.32
CA VAL A 46 17.29 17.10 5.63
C VAL A 46 17.05 15.86 4.78
N VAL A 47 18.05 15.39 4.03
CA VAL A 47 17.92 14.20 3.18
C VAL A 47 17.72 12.94 4.03
N GLU A 48 18.36 12.85 5.21
CA GLU A 48 18.15 11.78 6.18
C GLU A 48 16.75 11.81 6.81
N ASP A 49 16.23 13.00 7.15
CA ASP A 49 14.87 13.18 7.66
C ASP A 49 13.83 12.69 6.63
N TRP A 50 13.99 13.07 5.35
CA TRP A 50 13.12 12.60 4.28
C TRP A 50 13.20 11.09 4.06
N ARG A 51 14.39 10.50 4.23
CA ARG A 51 14.56 9.04 4.16
C ARG A 51 13.82 8.35 5.31
N PHE A 52 13.88 8.89 6.53
CA PHE A 52 13.11 8.37 7.66
C PHE A 52 11.60 8.51 7.42
N VAL A 53 11.16 9.69 6.97
CA VAL A 53 9.74 9.93 6.61
C VAL A 53 9.26 8.94 5.56
N SER A 54 10.07 8.64 4.54
CA SER A 54 9.70 7.68 3.49
C SER A 54 9.55 6.24 4.01
N MET A 55 10.40 5.81 4.96
CA MET A 55 10.29 4.49 5.58
C MET A 55 9.08 4.37 6.53
N VAL A 56 8.75 5.48 7.19
CA VAL A 56 7.64 5.56 8.14
C VAL A 56 6.32 5.61 7.39
N LEU A 57 6.21 6.44 6.34
CA LEU A 57 5.00 6.59 5.53
C LEU A 57 4.56 5.28 4.85
N ASP A 58 5.52 4.46 4.42
CA ASP A 58 5.29 3.10 3.89
C ASP A 58 4.47 2.24 4.87
N ARG A 59 4.84 2.23 6.16
CA ARG A 59 4.18 1.39 7.18
C ARG A 59 2.96 2.07 7.80
N PHE A 60 2.97 3.40 7.94
CA PHE A 60 1.87 4.15 8.54
C PHE A 60 0.60 4.13 7.69
N PHE A 61 0.72 4.19 6.37
CA PHE A 61 -0.45 4.10 5.49
C PHE A 61 -1.16 2.74 5.64
N LEU A 62 -0.38 1.66 5.66
CA LEU A 62 -0.88 0.29 5.84
C LEU A 62 -1.51 0.11 7.24
N PHE A 63 -0.85 0.62 8.28
CA PHE A 63 -1.37 0.56 9.64
C PHE A 63 -2.67 1.34 9.78
N MET A 64 -2.72 2.61 9.36
CA MET A 64 -3.94 3.42 9.40
C MET A 64 -5.09 2.80 8.60
N PHE A 65 -4.81 2.15 7.47
CA PHE A 65 -5.82 1.44 6.69
C PHE A 65 -6.41 0.26 7.48
N THR A 66 -5.56 -0.59 8.06
CA THR A 66 -6.02 -1.71 8.88
C THR A 66 -6.77 -1.23 10.13
N PHE A 67 -6.29 -0.18 10.81
CA PHE A 67 -6.99 0.41 11.94
C PHE A 67 -8.31 1.04 11.54
N ALA A 68 -8.40 1.72 10.40
CA ALA A 68 -9.66 2.25 9.90
C ALA A 68 -10.67 1.12 9.59
N CYS A 69 -10.22 -0.02 9.04
CA CYS A 69 -11.08 -1.19 8.86
C CYS A 69 -11.54 -1.78 10.20
N ILE A 70 -10.64 -1.92 11.17
CA ILE A 70 -10.96 -2.43 12.51
C ILE A 70 -11.92 -1.48 13.23
N PHE A 71 -11.60 -0.19 13.29
CA PHE A 71 -12.45 0.82 13.91
C PHE A 71 -13.75 1.04 13.17
N GLY A 72 -13.79 0.94 11.84
CA GLY A 72 -15.04 1.00 11.08
C GLY A 72 -15.96 -0.16 11.45
N THR A 73 -15.40 -1.37 11.53
CA THR A 73 -16.14 -2.57 11.93
C THR A 73 -16.57 -2.49 13.41
N LEU A 74 -15.66 -2.10 14.30
CA LEU A 74 -15.95 -1.93 15.73
C LEU A 74 -16.94 -0.78 15.96
N ALA A 75 -16.87 0.32 15.23
CA ALA A 75 -17.82 1.41 15.34
C ALA A 75 -19.23 0.96 14.94
N ILE A 76 -19.36 0.18 13.87
CA ILE A 76 -20.65 -0.42 13.46
C ILE A 76 -21.13 -1.42 14.51
N ILE A 77 -20.25 -2.25 15.07
CA ILE A 77 -20.63 -3.24 16.09
C ILE A 77 -20.96 -2.58 17.44
N CYS A 78 -20.26 -1.51 17.83
CA CYS A 78 -20.55 -0.73 19.04
C CYS A 78 -21.82 0.10 18.90
N GLN A 79 -22.14 0.54 17.68
CA GLN A 79 -23.42 1.15 17.38
C GLN A 79 -24.52 0.10 17.22
N SER A 80 -24.18 -1.14 16.83
CA SER A 80 -25.10 -2.25 16.74
C SER A 80 -25.63 -2.58 18.14
N PRO A 81 -26.91 -2.33 18.42
CA PRO A 81 -27.53 -2.51 19.72
C PRO A 81 -27.74 -4.00 20.08
N SER A 82 -27.12 -4.96 19.37
CA SER A 82 -27.46 -6.39 19.52
C SER A 82 -26.79 -7.09 20.70
N LEU A 83 -25.86 -6.45 21.42
CA LEU A 83 -25.23 -7.03 22.62
C LEU A 83 -25.63 -6.30 23.92
N TYR A 84 -26.33 -5.16 23.82
CA TYR A 84 -27.03 -4.50 24.94
C TYR A 84 -28.56 -4.54 24.78
N ASP A 85 -29.08 -5.46 23.97
CA ASP A 85 -30.52 -5.70 23.90
C ASP A 85 -30.96 -6.51 25.13
N THR A 86 -31.32 -5.81 26.20
CA THR A 86 -31.99 -6.38 27.38
C THR A 86 -33.51 -6.37 27.22
N ARG A 87 -34.04 -6.18 26.00
CA ARG A 87 -35.47 -6.28 25.75
C ARG A 87 -35.82 -7.73 25.40
N ALA A 88 -36.94 -8.20 25.95
CA ALA A 88 -37.45 -9.52 25.61
C ALA A 88 -37.63 -9.61 24.08
N PRO A 89 -37.21 -10.72 23.44
CA PRO A 89 -37.29 -10.88 22.00
C PRO A 89 -38.74 -10.68 21.52
N VAL A 90 -38.91 -9.98 20.40
CA VAL A 90 -40.24 -9.63 19.86
C VAL A 90 -41.10 -10.86 19.53
N ASP A 91 -40.47 -12.01 19.29
CA ASP A 91 -41.12 -13.33 19.17
C ASP A 91 -42.01 -13.66 20.38
N GLN A 92 -41.65 -13.20 21.58
CA GLN A 92 -42.42 -13.44 22.80
C GLN A 92 -43.61 -12.47 22.97
N GLN A 93 -43.59 -11.34 22.27
CA GLN A 93 -44.63 -10.29 22.33
C GLN A 93 -45.64 -10.41 21.18
N LEU A 94 -45.21 -10.83 19.99
CA LEU A 94 -46.05 -10.92 18.77
C LEU A 94 -46.58 -12.33 18.49
N SER A 95 -45.99 -13.37 19.09
CA SER A 95 -46.57 -14.71 19.11
C SER A 95 -47.61 -14.78 20.22
N GLU A 96 -48.82 -14.32 19.92
CA GLU A 96 -50.03 -14.67 20.68
C GLU A 96 -50.40 -16.16 20.45
N ILE A 97 -49.40 -17.05 20.27
CA ILE A 97 -49.61 -18.48 20.29
C ILE A 97 -49.40 -18.87 21.75
N PRO A 98 -50.47 -19.09 22.54
CA PRO A 98 -50.29 -19.63 23.86
C PRO A 98 -49.63 -20.99 23.66
N LEU A 99 -48.40 -21.15 24.15
CA LEU A 99 -47.83 -22.46 24.42
C LEU A 99 -48.58 -23.09 25.61
N ARG A 100 -49.89 -23.28 25.43
CA ARG A 100 -50.70 -24.18 26.21
C ARG A 100 -50.11 -25.56 25.94
N LYS A 101 -49.33 -26.04 26.90
CA LYS A 101 -48.79 -27.42 27.00
C LYS A 101 -49.82 -28.52 26.68
N ASN A 102 -51.09 -28.18 26.66
CA ASN A 102 -52.25 -29.04 26.59
C ASN A 102 -52.98 -28.98 25.23
N ASN A 103 -52.58 -28.11 24.28
CA ASN A 103 -53.25 -27.95 22.98
C ASN A 103 -52.29 -28.05 21.78
N PHE A 104 -51.18 -28.78 21.93
CA PHE A 104 -50.35 -29.14 20.80
C PHE A 104 -51.09 -30.20 19.98
N MET A 105 -51.99 -29.76 19.10
CA MET A 105 -52.66 -30.63 18.14
C MET A 105 -51.64 -30.93 17.03
N LEU A 106 -50.87 -32.00 17.20
CA LEU A 106 -50.05 -32.52 16.12
C LEU A 106 -50.96 -32.95 14.97
N PRO A 107 -50.57 -32.71 13.70
CA PRO A 107 -51.22 -33.38 12.59
C PRO A 107 -51.15 -34.91 12.82
N PRO A 108 -52.26 -35.64 12.64
CA PRO A 108 -52.37 -37.06 12.99
C PRO A 108 -51.36 -37.96 12.27
N ASP A 109 -50.73 -37.47 11.21
CA ASP A 109 -49.72 -38.20 10.43
C ASP A 109 -48.45 -38.47 11.22
N ILE A 110 -47.99 -37.54 12.06
CA ILE A 110 -46.73 -37.70 12.81
C ILE A 110 -46.83 -38.80 13.87
N VAL A 111 -47.99 -38.95 14.52
CA VAL A 111 -48.20 -39.95 15.57
C VAL A 111 -48.17 -41.37 15.01
N ARG A 112 -48.57 -41.56 13.75
CA ARG A 112 -48.60 -42.88 13.09
C ARG A 112 -47.22 -43.36 12.67
N ILE A 113 -46.33 -42.45 12.28
CA ILE A 113 -44.99 -42.79 11.75
C ILE A 113 -44.03 -43.28 12.85
N THR A 114 -44.30 -42.94 14.12
CA THR A 114 -43.44 -43.31 15.26
C THR A 114 -43.89 -44.60 15.97
N LEU A 115 -45.04 -45.19 15.59
CA LEU A 115 -45.66 -46.35 16.26
C LEU A 115 -45.78 -47.60 15.38
N ASP A 116 -45.13 -47.62 14.23
CA ASP A 116 -44.79 -48.81 13.42
C ASP A 116 -43.27 -48.86 13.26
#